data_AF-A0A101RK43-F1
#
_entry.id   AF-A0A101RK43-F1
#
_cell.length_a   1.000
_cell.length_b   1.000
_cell.length_c   1.000
_cell.angle_alpha   90.00
_cell.angle_beta   90.00
_cell.angle_gamma   90.00
#
_symmetry.space_group_name_H-M   'P 1'
#
loop_
_entity.id
_entity.type
_entity.pdbx_description
1 polymer ?
#
loop_
_entity_poly.entity_id
_entity_poly.type
_entity_poly.pdbx_seq_one_letter_code
_entity_poly.pdbx_strand_id
1 'polypeptide(L)'
;MPHDDLEGRMTSAQTAVPSPVPTTSTTTVVPSTPPATDSTTSSLESGFVLSAVLSGAFLAAMLTATINIWLARRKSREEQLDRLRTAFSEAFAAHSAYKEMPYAIRRRRSDAPAEERVRLSEALRDIQANLSYHLAWTKIESETVGAAYAELIQELRRTAGLAMHAAWEAPAIETDTAVNIPPTVIDLSALQPLETAYIDAVRAHLRALTPWWYR
;
A
#
# COMPACT_ATOMS: atom_id res chain seq x y z
N MET A 1 14.31 56.61 -14.72
CA MET A 1 15.65 56.88 -14.18
C MET A 1 15.74 56.27 -12.78
N PRO A 2 16.87 55.64 -12.45
CA PRO A 2 16.89 54.31 -11.84
C PRO A 2 17.70 54.26 -10.54
N HIS A 3 17.61 53.13 -9.84
CA HIS A 3 18.74 52.39 -9.25
C HIS A 3 18.22 50.95 -9.06
N ASP A 4 18.75 49.94 -9.75
CA ASP A 4 20.05 49.27 -9.51
C ASP A 4 20.12 48.72 -8.07
N ASP A 5 20.47 47.46 -7.78
CA ASP A 5 20.93 46.33 -8.59
C ASP A 5 21.18 45.14 -7.62
N LEU A 6 21.36 43.93 -8.18
CA LEU A 6 22.06 42.75 -7.61
C LEU A 6 21.42 42.00 -6.42
N GLU A 7 21.60 40.70 -6.17
CA GLU A 7 22.15 39.51 -6.84
C GLU A 7 21.89 38.39 -5.80
N GLY A 8 21.54 37.16 -6.19
CA GLY A 8 21.24 36.18 -5.13
C GLY A 8 20.94 34.73 -5.47
N ARG A 9 21.63 34.16 -6.46
CA ARG A 9 21.94 32.71 -6.55
C ARG A 9 20.79 31.70 -6.50
N MET A 10 20.39 31.30 -7.71
CA MET A 10 20.15 29.89 -8.05
C MET A 10 21.29 29.01 -7.50
N THR A 11 20.95 28.00 -6.70
CA THR A 11 21.85 26.87 -6.43
C THR A 11 21.05 25.58 -6.59
N SER A 12 21.14 24.99 -7.78
CA SER A 12 20.85 23.59 -8.02
C SER A 12 21.89 22.74 -7.28
N ALA A 13 21.46 21.81 -6.44
CA ALA A 13 22.30 20.75 -5.91
C ALA A 13 21.62 19.41 -6.17
N GLN A 14 21.88 18.89 -7.36
CA GLN A 14 21.64 17.51 -7.76
C GLN A 14 22.78 16.67 -7.15
N THR A 15 22.48 15.89 -6.11
CA THR A 15 23.46 14.94 -5.57
C THR A 15 23.12 13.54 -6.05
N ALA A 16 24.06 13.00 -6.82
CA ALA A 16 24.03 11.74 -7.51
C ALA A 16 24.08 10.52 -6.57
N VAL A 17 23.42 9.46 -7.04
CA VAL A 17 23.50 8.07 -6.55
C VAL A 17 24.87 7.48 -6.90
N PRO A 18 25.55 6.80 -5.97
CA PRO A 18 26.59 5.85 -6.33
C PRO A 18 26.07 4.39 -6.25
N SER A 19 25.98 3.74 -7.41
CA SER A 19 25.88 2.29 -7.55
C SER A 19 27.22 1.63 -7.20
N PRO A 20 27.27 0.56 -6.40
CA PRO A 20 28.49 -0.24 -6.23
C PRO A 20 28.68 -1.22 -7.40
N VAL A 21 29.81 -1.07 -8.09
CA VAL A 21 30.35 -1.97 -9.11
C VAL A 21 30.96 -3.21 -8.42
N PRO A 22 30.73 -4.45 -8.89
CA PRO A 22 31.40 -5.62 -8.34
C PRO A 22 32.84 -5.74 -8.88
N THR A 23 33.82 -5.74 -7.97
CA THR A 23 35.23 -6.03 -8.27
C THR A 23 35.40 -7.53 -8.51
N THR A 24 35.64 -7.93 -9.77
CA THR A 24 36.10 -9.27 -10.14
C THR A 24 37.60 -9.38 -9.88
N SER A 25 37.99 -10.10 -8.83
CA SER A 25 39.38 -10.52 -8.64
C SER A 25 39.64 -11.76 -9.51
N THR A 26 40.32 -11.53 -10.62
CA THR A 26 40.98 -12.57 -11.44
C THR A 26 42.26 -12.99 -10.73
N THR A 27 42.33 -14.24 -10.24
CA THR A 27 43.60 -14.86 -9.84
C THR A 27 44.06 -15.84 -10.91
N THR A 28 45.25 -15.53 -11.40
CA THR A 28 46.01 -16.17 -12.46
C THR A 28 46.52 -17.57 -12.09
N VAL A 29 46.53 -18.40 -13.13
CA VAL A 29 47.03 -19.77 -13.32
C VAL A 29 48.49 -20.00 -12.89
N VAL A 30 48.78 -21.17 -12.31
CA VAL A 30 50.08 -21.88 -12.47
C VAL A 30 49.81 -23.40 -12.57
N PRO A 31 50.15 -24.10 -13.67
CA PRO A 31 50.23 -25.55 -13.71
C PRO A 31 51.70 -25.99 -13.76
N SER A 32 52.13 -26.80 -12.81
CA SER A 32 53.37 -27.56 -12.90
C SER A 32 53.05 -29.04 -13.13
N THR A 33 53.55 -29.59 -14.23
CA THR A 33 53.49 -31.01 -14.64
C THR A 33 54.80 -31.72 -14.22
N PRO A 34 54.96 -33.05 -14.42
CA PRO A 34 54.63 -34.17 -13.54
C PRO A 34 55.90 -34.89 -12.98
N PRO A 35 55.76 -36.07 -12.34
CA PRO A 35 56.38 -37.22 -13.00
C PRO A 35 55.44 -38.44 -13.12
N ALA A 36 55.70 -39.18 -14.20
CA ALA A 36 55.11 -40.45 -14.55
C ALA A 36 55.76 -41.63 -13.82
N THR A 37 54.99 -42.71 -13.66
CA THR A 37 55.28 -44.17 -13.54
C THR A 37 54.22 -44.74 -12.59
N ASP A 38 53.54 -45.85 -12.82
CA ASP A 38 53.56 -46.83 -13.90
C ASP A 38 52.21 -47.54 -13.92
N SER A 39 51.93 -48.11 -15.08
CA SER A 39 50.82 -48.99 -15.43
C SER A 39 50.55 -50.13 -14.45
N THR A 40 49.26 -50.41 -14.19
CA THR A 40 48.76 -51.78 -14.06
C THR A 40 47.34 -51.88 -14.60
N THR A 41 47.25 -52.64 -15.69
CA THR A 41 46.12 -53.35 -16.30
C THR A 41 44.89 -53.64 -15.43
N SER A 42 43.69 -53.40 -15.95
CA SER A 42 42.76 -54.49 -16.33
C SER A 42 41.48 -53.96 -17.02
N SER A 43 41.25 -54.53 -18.22
CA SER A 43 39.97 -54.93 -18.83
C SER A 43 38.69 -54.13 -18.56
N LEU A 44 38.22 -53.48 -19.64
CA LEU A 44 36.84 -53.46 -20.16
C LEU A 44 35.75 -54.11 -19.29
N GLU A 45 34.92 -53.28 -18.66
CA GLU A 45 33.48 -53.52 -18.69
C GLU A 45 32.77 -52.23 -19.13
N SER A 46 32.29 -52.25 -20.36
CA SER A 46 31.22 -51.39 -20.83
C SER A 46 29.94 -51.73 -20.06
N GLY A 47 29.83 -51.20 -18.85
CA GLY A 47 28.58 -51.11 -18.10
C GLY A 47 28.15 -49.66 -18.10
N PHE A 48 27.13 -49.34 -18.89
CA PHE A 48 26.43 -48.06 -18.80
C PHE A 48 25.64 -48.03 -17.48
N VAL A 49 26.35 -47.88 -16.37
CA VAL A 49 25.74 -47.57 -15.07
C VAL A 49 25.90 -46.07 -14.87
N LEU A 50 24.87 -45.33 -15.31
CA LEU A 50 24.57 -44.01 -14.76
C LEU A 50 24.15 -44.20 -13.28
N SER A 51 25.07 -44.64 -12.43
CA SER A 51 24.94 -44.59 -11.00
C SER A 51 25.07 -43.12 -10.62
N ALA A 52 23.95 -42.43 -10.61
CA ALA A 52 23.84 -41.08 -10.08
C ALA A 52 24.29 -41.11 -8.61
N VAL A 53 25.57 -40.85 -8.35
CA VAL A 53 26.05 -40.47 -7.02
C VAL A 53 25.52 -39.06 -6.77
N LEU A 54 24.24 -39.00 -6.39
CA LEU A 54 23.66 -37.86 -5.72
C LEU A 54 24.40 -37.75 -4.38
N SER A 55 25.51 -37.01 -4.37
CA SER A 55 26.21 -36.69 -3.13
C SER A 55 25.20 -36.11 -2.14
N GLY A 56 25.30 -36.48 -0.85
CA GLY A 56 24.43 -35.93 0.19
C GLY A 56 24.44 -34.39 0.20
N ALA A 57 25.54 -33.77 -0.26
CA ALA A 57 25.64 -32.33 -0.46
C ALA A 57 24.67 -31.79 -1.54
N PHE A 58 24.43 -32.52 -2.62
CA PHE A 58 23.48 -32.10 -3.67
C PHE A 58 22.03 -32.21 -3.19
N LEU A 59 21.67 -33.30 -2.49
CA LEU A 59 20.33 -33.45 -1.91
C LEU A 59 20.08 -32.40 -0.83
N ALA A 60 21.08 -32.13 0.02
CA ALA A 60 21.00 -31.05 1.00
C ALA A 60 20.82 -29.68 0.32
N ALA A 61 21.61 -29.38 -0.71
CA ALA A 61 21.50 -28.13 -1.46
C ALA A 61 20.11 -27.97 -2.13
N MET A 62 19.55 -29.04 -2.70
CA MET A 62 18.23 -29.01 -3.32
C MET A 62 17.12 -28.79 -2.29
N LEU A 63 17.18 -29.45 -1.13
CA LEU A 63 16.25 -29.24 -0.03
C LEU A 63 16.35 -27.83 0.55
N THR A 64 17.56 -27.31 0.75
CA THR A 64 17.76 -25.93 1.19
C THR A 64 17.22 -24.93 0.17
N ALA A 65 17.44 -25.16 -1.13
CA ALA A 65 16.91 -24.30 -2.19
C ALA A 65 15.37 -24.30 -2.21
N THR A 66 14.72 -25.46 -2.09
CA THR A 66 13.25 -25.52 -2.07
C THR A 66 12.66 -24.86 -0.83
N ILE A 67 13.27 -25.06 0.36
CA ILE A 67 12.88 -24.38 1.59
C ILE A 67 13.03 -22.87 1.47
N ASN A 68 14.16 -22.38 0.92
CA ASN A 68 14.40 -20.95 0.73
C ASN A 68 13.42 -20.32 -0.26
N ILE A 69 13.14 -20.98 -1.38
CA ILE A 69 12.13 -20.53 -2.35
C ILE A 69 10.74 -20.49 -1.70
N TRP A 70 10.39 -21.50 -0.90
CA TRP A 70 9.12 -21.55 -0.19
C TRP A 70 8.98 -20.43 0.85
N LEU A 71 10.03 -20.19 1.65
CA LEU A 71 10.09 -19.08 2.62
C LEU A 71 10.00 -17.71 1.94
N ALA A 72 10.73 -17.51 0.83
CA ALA A 72 10.69 -16.27 0.07
C ALA A 72 9.30 -16.01 -0.52
N ARG A 73 8.64 -17.04 -1.07
CA ARG A 73 7.27 -16.95 -1.58
C ARG A 73 6.27 -16.66 -0.46
N ARG A 74 6.45 -17.23 0.73
CA ARG A 74 5.61 -16.96 1.90
C ARG A 74 5.74 -15.49 2.33
N LYS A 75 6.97 -15.02 2.53
CA LYS A 75 7.24 -13.63 2.94
C LYS A 75 6.68 -12.62 1.95
N SER A 76 6.91 -12.83 0.65
CA SER A 76 6.40 -11.93 -0.40
C SER A 76 4.86 -11.86 -0.42
N ARG A 77 4.16 -12.95 -0.09
CA ARG A 77 2.70 -12.98 0.00
C ARG A 77 2.17 -12.27 1.25
N GLU A 78 2.82 -12.48 2.39
CA GLU A 78 2.47 -11.79 3.64
C GLU A 78 2.62 -10.27 3.45
N GLU A 79 3.74 -9.82 2.86
CA GLU A 79 3.95 -8.41 2.51
C GLU A 79 2.88 -7.86 1.55
N GLN A 80 2.47 -8.65 0.56
CA GLN A 80 1.39 -8.25 -0.36
C GLN A 80 0.04 -8.10 0.36
N LEU A 81 -0.32 -9.06 1.23
CA LEU A 81 -1.55 -9.01 2.00
C LEU A 81 -1.56 -7.80 2.94
N ASP A 82 -0.44 -7.49 3.58
CA ASP A 82 -0.32 -6.34 4.46
C ASP A 82 -0.44 -5.02 3.68
N ARG A 83 0.18 -4.90 2.50
CA ARG A 83 -0.02 -3.74 1.61
C ARG A 83 -1.48 -3.55 1.23
N LEU A 84 -2.18 -4.63 0.88
CA LEU A 84 -3.61 -4.58 0.54
C LEU A 84 -4.47 -4.17 1.74
N ARG A 85 -4.21 -4.75 2.92
CA ARG A 85 -4.90 -4.37 4.17
C ARG A 85 -4.75 -2.89 4.46
N THR A 86 -3.52 -2.38 4.36
CA THR A 86 -3.24 -0.95 4.52
C THR A 86 -4.01 -0.13 3.51
N ALA A 87 -3.89 -0.42 2.21
CA ALA A 87 -4.58 0.34 1.16
C ALA A 87 -6.11 0.37 1.31
N PHE A 88 -6.74 -0.78 1.65
CA PHE A 88 -8.17 -0.84 1.89
C PHE A 88 -8.59 -0.14 3.19
N SER A 89 -7.75 -0.16 4.22
CA SER A 89 -8.00 0.58 5.46
C SER A 89 -7.89 2.10 5.25
N GLU A 90 -6.94 2.56 4.45
CA GLU A 90 -6.77 3.97 4.10
C GLU A 90 -7.94 4.48 3.25
N ALA A 91 -8.46 3.66 2.33
CA ALA A 91 -9.68 3.96 1.59
C ALA A 91 -10.89 4.16 2.53
N PHE A 92 -11.03 3.31 3.56
CA PHE A 92 -12.08 3.47 4.57
C PHE A 92 -11.85 4.70 5.46
N ALA A 93 -10.59 5.02 5.77
CA ALA A 93 -10.24 6.23 6.52
C ALA A 93 -10.62 7.51 5.75
N ALA A 94 -10.38 7.55 4.43
CA ALA A 94 -10.80 8.67 3.58
C ALA A 94 -12.34 8.82 3.54
N HIS A 95 -13.08 7.72 3.47
CA HIS A 95 -14.54 7.71 3.63
C HIS A 95 -14.95 8.33 4.97
N SER A 96 -14.36 7.87 6.08
CA SER A 96 -14.70 8.36 7.41
C SER A 96 -14.38 9.85 7.58
N ALA A 97 -13.26 10.32 7.03
CA ALA A 97 -12.91 11.74 7.04
C ALA A 97 -13.97 12.60 6.33
N TYR A 98 -14.49 12.16 5.18
CA TYR A 98 -15.57 12.86 4.48
C TYR A 98 -16.88 12.82 5.27
N LYS A 99 -17.19 11.68 5.90
CA LYS A 99 -18.37 11.48 6.76
C LYS A 99 -18.39 12.44 7.95
N GLU A 100 -17.24 12.86 8.45
CA GLU A 100 -17.11 13.79 9.58
C GLU A 100 -17.31 15.28 9.21
N MET A 101 -17.18 15.63 7.92
CA MET A 101 -17.25 17.03 7.48
C MET A 101 -18.55 17.77 7.83
N PRO A 102 -19.76 17.18 7.78
CA PRO A 102 -20.98 17.85 8.24
C PRO A 102 -20.87 18.30 9.70
N TYR A 103 -20.25 17.48 10.57
CA TYR A 103 -20.05 17.81 11.97
C TYR A 103 -18.97 18.89 12.14
N ALA A 104 -17.88 18.82 11.38
CA ALA A 104 -16.84 19.86 11.36
C ALA A 104 -17.42 21.23 10.96
N ILE A 105 -18.33 21.27 9.98
CA ILE A 105 -19.03 22.48 9.55
C ILE A 105 -19.99 23.00 10.63
N ARG A 106 -20.69 22.12 11.35
CA ARG A 106 -21.55 22.52 12.48
C ARG A 106 -20.74 23.14 13.63
N ARG A 107 -19.56 22.57 13.91
CA ARG A 107 -18.62 23.00 14.96
C ARG A 107 -17.63 24.07 14.51
N ARG A 108 -17.89 24.69 13.35
CA ARG A 108 -17.05 25.75 12.81
C ARG A 108 -16.96 26.92 13.80
N ARG A 109 -15.80 27.56 13.83
CA ARG A 109 -15.56 28.79 14.60
C ARG A 109 -16.47 29.94 14.15
N SER A 110 -17.18 30.59 15.08
CA SER A 110 -18.02 31.76 14.79
C SER A 110 -17.25 33.09 14.83
N ASP A 111 -16.09 33.13 15.50
CA ASP A 111 -15.26 34.32 15.66
C ASP A 111 -14.45 34.71 14.41
N ALA A 112 -14.16 33.74 13.52
CA ALA A 112 -13.41 33.95 12.28
C ALA A 112 -14.07 33.24 11.07
N PRO A 113 -15.28 33.66 10.64
CA PRO A 113 -16.09 32.89 9.69
C PRO A 113 -15.47 32.79 8.28
N ALA A 114 -14.70 33.79 7.84
CA ALA A 114 -14.06 33.76 6.52
C ALA A 114 -12.88 32.77 6.48
N GLU A 115 -12.00 32.83 7.47
CA GLU A 115 -10.85 31.92 7.60
C GLU A 115 -11.30 30.47 7.76
N GLU A 116 -12.36 30.25 8.54
CA GLU A 116 -12.89 28.93 8.80
C GLU A 116 -13.52 28.29 7.55
N ARG A 117 -14.16 29.09 6.68
CA ARG A 117 -14.62 28.60 5.37
C ARG A 117 -13.46 28.14 4.48
N VAL A 118 -12.36 28.90 4.47
CA VAL A 118 -11.16 28.50 3.70
C VAL A 118 -10.60 27.21 4.26
N ARG A 119 -10.38 27.13 5.58
CA ARG A 119 -9.84 25.92 6.24
C ARG A 119 -10.68 24.67 5.96
N LEU A 120 -12.01 24.76 6.09
CA LEU A 120 -12.91 23.64 5.84
C LEU A 120 -12.99 23.27 4.35
N SER A 121 -12.91 24.24 3.44
CA SER A 121 -12.94 23.99 2.00
C SER A 121 -11.65 23.32 1.52
N GLU A 122 -10.50 23.75 2.02
CA GLU A 122 -9.20 23.14 1.75
C GLU A 122 -9.15 21.70 2.29
N ALA A 123 -9.59 21.47 3.53
CA ALA A 123 -9.69 20.12 4.09
C ALA A 123 -10.63 19.23 3.27
N LEU A 124 -11.78 19.75 2.83
CA LEU A 124 -12.71 19.01 1.98
C LEU A 124 -12.07 18.65 0.63
N ARG A 125 -11.30 19.56 0.03
CA ARG A 125 -10.60 19.34 -1.23
C ARG A 125 -9.59 18.18 -1.11
N ASP A 126 -8.81 18.17 -0.04
CA ASP A 126 -7.83 17.10 0.21
C ASP A 126 -8.52 15.75 0.43
N ILE A 127 -9.61 15.72 1.20
CA ILE A 127 -10.42 14.51 1.40
C ILE A 127 -11.00 14.02 0.06
N GLN A 128 -11.54 14.91 -0.77
CA GLN A 128 -12.09 14.55 -2.09
C GLN A 128 -11.01 13.98 -3.03
N ALA A 129 -9.80 14.52 -2.99
CA ALA A 129 -8.65 13.98 -3.72
C ALA A 129 -8.32 12.56 -3.24
N ASN A 130 -8.25 12.33 -1.93
CA ASN A 130 -8.01 11.01 -1.34
C ASN A 130 -9.10 10.00 -1.71
N LEU A 131 -10.39 10.39 -1.66
CA LEU A 131 -11.49 9.54 -2.10
C LEU A 131 -11.33 9.15 -3.58
N SER A 132 -10.95 10.10 -4.43
CA SER A 132 -10.78 9.86 -5.87
C SER A 132 -9.60 8.94 -6.16
N TYR A 133 -8.49 9.12 -5.42
CA TYR A 133 -7.35 8.21 -5.44
C TYR A 133 -7.77 6.77 -5.08
N HIS A 134 -8.47 6.59 -3.96
CA HIS A 134 -8.87 5.26 -3.51
C HIS A 134 -9.97 4.63 -4.39
N LEU A 135 -10.84 5.42 -5.02
CA LEU A 135 -11.78 4.91 -6.04
C LEU A 135 -11.05 4.27 -7.21
N ALA A 136 -10.00 4.92 -7.72
CA ALA A 136 -9.20 4.36 -8.80
C ALA A 136 -8.40 3.13 -8.33
N TRP A 137 -7.72 3.25 -7.19
CA TRP A 137 -6.82 2.21 -6.68
C TRP A 137 -7.57 0.92 -6.31
N THR A 138 -8.66 1.02 -5.56
CA THR A 138 -9.43 -0.17 -5.13
C THR A 138 -9.96 -0.96 -6.32
N LYS A 139 -10.37 -0.28 -7.39
CA LYS A 139 -10.83 -0.91 -8.64
C LYS A 139 -9.70 -1.63 -9.39
N ILE A 140 -8.46 -1.13 -9.31
CA ILE A 140 -7.28 -1.79 -9.89
C ILE A 140 -6.96 -3.08 -9.12
N GLU A 141 -7.03 -3.04 -7.78
CA GLU A 141 -6.68 -4.18 -6.93
C GLU A 141 -7.75 -5.28 -6.93
N SER A 142 -9.03 -4.90 -6.95
CA SER A 142 -10.13 -5.84 -6.95
C SER A 142 -11.41 -5.21 -7.49
N GLU A 143 -11.96 -5.79 -8.55
CA GLU A 143 -13.22 -5.32 -9.13
C GLU A 143 -14.39 -5.36 -8.11
N THR A 144 -14.47 -6.43 -7.30
CA THR A 144 -15.53 -6.58 -6.29
C THR A 144 -15.40 -5.58 -5.13
N VAL A 145 -14.18 -5.36 -4.61
CA VAL A 145 -13.94 -4.37 -3.56
C VAL A 145 -14.14 -2.95 -4.10
N GLY A 146 -13.62 -2.67 -5.30
CA GLY A 146 -13.76 -1.39 -5.97
C GLY A 146 -15.23 -1.03 -6.25
N ALA A 147 -16.06 -2.00 -6.65
CA ALA A 147 -17.50 -1.80 -6.84
C ALA A 147 -18.20 -1.44 -5.51
N ALA A 148 -17.94 -2.21 -4.44
CA ALA A 148 -18.50 -1.93 -3.12
C ALA A 148 -18.06 -0.56 -2.58
N TYR A 149 -16.79 -0.19 -2.78
CA TYR A 149 -16.29 1.13 -2.39
C TYR A 149 -16.93 2.25 -3.21
N ALA A 150 -17.09 2.07 -4.52
CA ALA A 150 -17.72 3.06 -5.39
C ALA A 150 -19.17 3.34 -4.98
N GLU A 151 -19.94 2.29 -4.68
CA GLU A 151 -21.31 2.41 -4.19
C GLU A 151 -21.37 3.15 -2.85
N LEU A 152 -20.49 2.77 -1.91
CA LEU A 152 -20.36 3.46 -0.62
C LEU A 152 -20.06 4.97 -0.81
N ILE A 153 -19.10 5.32 -1.67
CA ILE A 153 -18.73 6.72 -1.89
C ILE A 153 -19.83 7.51 -2.61
N GLN A 154 -20.57 6.88 -3.52
CA GLN A 154 -21.71 7.52 -4.17
C GLN A 154 -22.78 7.92 -3.14
N GLU A 155 -23.15 6.98 -2.26
CA GLU A 155 -24.14 7.24 -1.21
C GLU A 155 -23.62 8.20 -0.14
N LEU A 156 -22.33 8.11 0.22
CA LEU A 156 -21.66 9.05 1.12
C LEU A 156 -21.76 10.49 0.59
N ARG A 157 -21.43 10.71 -0.69
CA ARG A 157 -21.50 12.03 -1.31
C ARG A 157 -22.93 12.57 -1.32
N ARG A 158 -23.92 11.70 -1.55
CA ARG A 158 -25.34 12.06 -1.51
C ARG A 158 -25.77 12.47 -0.11
N THR A 159 -25.57 11.59 0.89
CA THR A 159 -26.08 11.78 2.25
C THR A 159 -25.29 12.82 3.03
N ALA A 160 -23.97 12.66 3.14
CA ALA A 160 -23.12 13.59 3.84
C ALA A 160 -23.06 14.94 3.11
N GLY A 161 -23.08 14.96 1.77
CA GLY A 161 -23.14 16.23 1.02
C GLY A 161 -24.39 17.06 1.33
N LEU A 162 -25.56 16.42 1.41
CA LEU A 162 -26.80 17.09 1.86
C LEU A 162 -26.68 17.59 3.31
N ALA A 163 -26.11 16.79 4.21
CA ALA A 163 -25.88 17.19 5.59
C ALA A 163 -24.87 18.35 5.72
N MET A 164 -23.81 18.39 4.90
CA MET A 164 -22.87 19.52 4.84
C MET A 164 -23.56 20.81 4.43
N HIS A 165 -24.45 20.74 3.42
CA HIS A 165 -25.22 21.89 2.99
C HIS A 165 -26.11 22.43 4.12
N ALA A 166 -26.92 21.56 4.76
CA ALA A 166 -27.74 21.94 5.90
C ALA A 166 -26.89 22.49 7.08
N ALA A 167 -25.70 21.95 7.30
CA ALA A 167 -24.78 22.42 8.33
C ALA A 167 -24.25 23.85 8.07
N TRP A 168 -24.06 24.22 6.80
CA TRP A 168 -23.66 25.58 6.41
C TRP A 168 -24.79 26.60 6.59
N GLU A 169 -26.03 26.20 6.32
CA GLU A 169 -27.21 27.06 6.50
C GLU A 169 -27.55 27.30 7.98
N ALA A 170 -27.29 26.30 8.84
CA ALA A 170 -27.50 26.43 10.28
C ALA A 170 -26.45 27.34 10.94
N PRO A 171 -26.79 28.14 11.97
CA PRO A 171 -25.84 28.92 12.76
C PRO A 171 -24.75 28.04 13.40
N ALA A 172 -23.53 28.55 13.53
CA ALA A 172 -22.44 27.82 14.21
C ALA A 172 -22.81 27.47 15.66
N ILE A 173 -22.24 26.38 16.18
CA ILE A 173 -22.42 26.00 17.59
C ILE A 173 -21.57 26.91 18.47
N GLU A 174 -22.20 27.54 19.47
CA GLU A 174 -21.54 28.47 20.41
C GLU A 174 -21.55 27.98 21.87
N THR A 175 -22.28 26.89 22.17
CA THR A 175 -22.40 26.35 23.52
C THR A 175 -21.91 24.92 23.61
N ASP A 176 -21.27 24.57 24.72
CA ASP A 176 -20.76 23.22 24.98
C ASP A 176 -21.86 22.15 24.92
N THR A 177 -23.08 22.50 25.37
CA THR A 177 -24.24 21.60 25.34
C THR A 177 -24.66 21.22 23.92
N ALA A 178 -24.37 22.06 22.93
CA ALA A 178 -24.72 21.83 21.53
C ALA A 178 -23.62 21.10 20.75
N VAL A 179 -22.46 20.82 21.36
CA VAL A 179 -21.34 20.09 20.72
C VAL A 179 -21.71 18.64 20.41
N ASN A 180 -22.58 18.03 21.22
CA ASN A 180 -23.17 16.73 20.93
C ASN A 180 -24.31 16.90 19.91
N ILE A 181 -24.04 16.53 18.66
CA ILE A 181 -24.98 16.68 17.55
C ILE A 181 -25.75 15.36 17.40
N PRO A 182 -27.06 15.33 17.68
CA PRO A 182 -27.83 14.09 17.63
C PRO A 182 -28.09 13.63 16.18
N PRO A 183 -28.42 12.35 15.97
CA PRO A 183 -28.79 11.82 14.66
C PRO A 183 -30.00 12.52 14.02
N THR A 184 -30.87 13.16 14.82
CA THR A 184 -31.99 13.97 14.32
C THR A 184 -31.56 15.21 13.54
N VAL A 185 -30.30 15.66 13.71
CA VAL A 185 -29.71 16.81 13.00
C VAL A 185 -28.81 16.34 11.86
N ILE A 186 -27.99 15.31 12.09
CA ILE A 186 -27.15 14.69 11.06
C ILE A 186 -27.38 13.18 11.10
N ASP A 187 -28.21 12.69 10.18
CA ASP A 187 -28.46 11.26 10.00
C ASP A 187 -27.62 10.71 8.85
N LEU A 188 -26.68 9.83 9.19
CA LEU A 188 -25.81 9.12 8.25
C LEU A 188 -25.99 7.60 8.36
N SER A 189 -27.06 7.14 9.00
CA SER A 189 -27.34 5.71 9.24
C SER A 189 -27.50 4.91 7.94
N ALA A 190 -27.94 5.57 6.86
CA ALA A 190 -28.05 4.98 5.53
C ALA A 190 -26.72 4.44 4.97
N LEU A 191 -25.57 4.90 5.51
CA LEU A 191 -24.25 4.41 5.09
C LEU A 191 -23.88 3.07 5.71
N GLN A 192 -24.45 2.70 6.86
CA GLN A 192 -24.03 1.53 7.63
C GLN A 192 -24.11 0.21 6.84
N PRO A 193 -25.17 -0.07 6.05
CA PRO A 193 -25.21 -1.27 5.21
C PRO A 193 -24.09 -1.30 4.16
N LEU A 194 -23.74 -0.15 3.58
CA LEU A 194 -22.70 -0.04 2.56
C LEU A 194 -21.29 -0.11 3.15
N GLU A 195 -21.09 0.46 4.34
CA GLU A 195 -19.85 0.29 5.12
C GLU A 195 -19.60 -1.20 5.40
N THR A 196 -20.66 -1.92 5.80
CA THR A 196 -20.62 -3.37 6.03
C THR A 196 -20.30 -4.13 4.75
N ALA A 197 -20.97 -3.80 3.64
CA ALA A 197 -20.74 -4.42 2.34
C ALA A 197 -19.30 -4.23 1.86
N TYR A 198 -18.72 -3.03 2.03
CA TYR A 198 -17.31 -2.78 1.71
C TYR A 198 -16.37 -3.64 2.56
N ILE A 199 -16.57 -3.69 3.88
CA ILE A 199 -15.75 -4.49 4.80
C ILE A 199 -15.84 -5.98 4.46
N ASP A 200 -17.04 -6.47 4.14
CA ASP A 200 -17.24 -7.87 3.76
C ASP A 200 -16.60 -8.21 2.41
N ALA A 201 -16.65 -7.30 1.43
CA ALA A 201 -15.94 -7.45 0.16
C ALA A 201 -14.42 -7.52 0.37
N VAL A 202 -13.86 -6.63 1.20
CA VAL A 202 -12.43 -6.63 1.56
C VAL A 202 -12.06 -7.95 2.24
N ARG A 203 -12.85 -8.38 3.23
CA ARG A 203 -12.62 -9.64 3.96
C ARG A 203 -12.65 -10.84 3.03
N ALA A 204 -13.62 -10.91 2.11
CA ALA A 204 -13.74 -11.98 1.13
C ALA A 204 -12.52 -11.99 0.19
N HIS A 205 -12.13 -10.82 -0.33
CA HIS A 205 -10.96 -10.68 -1.20
C HIS A 205 -9.67 -11.14 -0.51
N LEU A 206 -9.41 -10.67 0.71
CA LEU A 206 -8.22 -11.06 1.47
C LEU A 206 -8.22 -12.57 1.81
N ARG A 207 -9.37 -13.15 2.17
CA ARG A 207 -9.50 -14.60 2.43
C ARG A 207 -9.27 -15.47 1.19
N ALA A 208 -9.61 -14.96 0.01
CA ALA A 208 -9.34 -15.65 -1.25
C ALA A 208 -7.83 -15.70 -1.56
N LEU A 209 -7.08 -14.68 -1.13
CA LEU A 209 -5.63 -14.61 -1.27
C LEU A 209 -4.88 -15.40 -0.18
N THR A 210 -5.50 -15.61 0.98
CA THR A 210 -4.94 -16.45 2.06
C THR A 210 -4.91 -17.94 1.66
N PRO A 211 -3.75 -18.62 1.76
CA PRO A 211 -3.63 -20.03 1.43
C PRO A 211 -4.54 -20.95 2.28
N TRP A 212 -4.89 -22.11 1.72
CA TRP A 212 -5.75 -23.10 2.37
C TRP A 212 -5.17 -23.65 3.69
N TRP A 213 -3.85 -23.67 3.88
CA TRP A 213 -3.19 -24.17 5.10
C TRP A 213 -3.22 -23.18 6.28
N TYR A 214 -3.79 -21.99 6.08
CA TYR A 214 -4.08 -21.00 7.12
C TYR A 214 -5.56 -20.96 7.51
N ARG A 215 -6.39 -21.82 6.90
CA ARG A 215 -7.84 -21.90 7.15
C ARG A 215 -8.16 -22.94 8.22
#